data_AF-A0A5E7NAF0-F1
#
_entry.id   AF-A0A5E7NAF0-F1
#
_cell.length_a   1.000
_cell.length_b   1.000
_cell.length_c   1.000
_cell.angle_alpha   90.00
_cell.angle_beta   90.00
_cell.angle_gamma   90.00
#
_symmetry.space_group_name_H-M   'P 1'
#
loop_
_entity.id
_entity.type
_entity.pdbx_description
1 polymer ?
#
loop_
_entity_poly.entity_id
_entity_poly.type
_entity_poly.pdbx_seq_one_letter_code
_entity_poly.pdbx_strand_id
1 'polypeptide(L)' 'MSESRLAPTNPAEYRFAVHSCGYKWDLTEKADRAVALFEHQSAAEKFGSLMWPTTYEVIDVVTGEKV' A
#
# COMPACT_ATOMS: atom_id res chain seq x y z
N MET A 1 23.74 -12.74 2.34
CA MET A 1 23.28 -14.14 2.17
C MET A 1 21.93 -14.06 1.48
N SER A 2 21.91 -14.24 0.16
CA SER A 2 20.66 -14.26 -0.61
C SER A 2 19.91 -15.52 -0.19
N GLU A 3 18.72 -15.38 0.39
CA GLU A 3 17.89 -16.53 0.71
C GLU A 3 17.48 -17.22 -0.61
N SER A 4 18.18 -18.30 -0.99
CA SER A 4 18.00 -19.02 -2.26
C SER A 4 16.61 -19.62 -2.49
N ARG A 5 15.68 -19.43 -1.55
CA ARG A 5 14.29 -19.87 -1.60
C ARG A 5 13.33 -18.75 -2.02
N LEU A 6 13.79 -17.50 -2.04
CA LEU A 6 12.98 -16.34 -2.38
C LEU A 6 13.36 -15.83 -3.77
N ALA A 7 12.36 -15.64 -4.63
CA ALA A 7 12.58 -14.94 -5.89
C ALA A 7 13.02 -13.49 -5.60
N PRO A 8 13.86 -12.90 -6.46
CA PRO A 8 14.22 -11.50 -6.34
C PRO A 8 12.96 -10.62 -6.42
N THR A 9 12.75 -9.77 -5.43
CA THR A 9 11.61 -8.85 -5.39
C THR A 9 11.77 -7.77 -6.44
N ASN A 10 10.84 -7.71 -7.41
CA ASN A 10 10.77 -6.62 -8.36
C ASN A 10 9.69 -5.61 -7.93
N PRO A 11 10.04 -4.37 -7.55
CA PRO A 11 9.06 -3.37 -7.13
C PRO A 11 7.98 -3.08 -8.19
N ALA A 12 8.28 -3.29 -9.47
CA ALA A 12 7.34 -3.07 -10.56
C ALA A 12 6.18 -4.09 -10.59
N GLU A 13 6.31 -5.22 -9.91
CA GLU A 13 5.25 -6.24 -9.80
C GLU A 13 4.17 -5.83 -8.79
N TYR A 14 4.45 -4.86 -7.91
CA TYR A 14 3.53 -4.43 -6.86
C TYR A 14 2.76 -3.17 -7.29
N ARG A 15 1.63 -3.42 -7.94
CA ARG A 15 0.78 -2.37 -8.54
C ARG A 15 -0.06 -1.57 -7.54
N PHE A 16 -0.31 -2.07 -6.35
CA PHE A 16 -1.22 -1.44 -5.40
C PHE A 16 -0.48 -0.97 -4.16
N ALA A 17 -0.56 0.32 -3.87
CA ALA A 17 0.02 0.95 -2.70
C ALA A 17 -1.08 1.24 -1.67
N VAL A 18 -0.90 0.75 -0.44
CA VAL A 18 -1.75 1.11 0.70
C VAL A 18 -1.18 2.35 1.37
N HIS A 19 -2.04 3.31 1.68
CA HIS A 19 -1.72 4.52 2.44
C HIS A 19 -2.54 4.53 3.74
N SER A 20 -1.92 4.90 4.86
CA SER A 20 -2.55 4.95 6.19
C SER A 20 -3.46 6.15 6.42
N CYS A 21 -3.54 7.08 5.45
CA CYS A 21 -4.33 8.30 5.49
C CYS A 21 -4.41 8.98 6.87
N GLY A 22 -3.30 9.01 7.62
CA GLY A 22 -3.19 9.69 8.90
C GLY A 22 -3.44 11.20 8.77
N TYR A 23 -3.25 11.78 7.59
CA TYR A 23 -3.65 13.15 7.26
C TYR A 23 -5.16 13.38 7.48
N LYS A 24 -6.02 12.35 7.32
CA LYS A 24 -7.48 12.47 7.56
C LYS A 24 -7.82 12.72 9.02
N TRP A 25 -6.89 12.41 9.92
CA TRP A 25 -7.01 12.66 11.36
C TRP A 25 -6.30 13.95 11.79
N ASP A 26 -5.84 14.77 10.83
CA ASP A 26 -5.09 16.01 11.07
C ASP A 26 -3.77 15.77 11.84
N LEU A 27 -3.28 14.52 11.88
CA LEU A 27 -2.05 14.15 12.60
C LEU A 27 -0.78 14.59 11.84
N THR A 28 -0.93 14.97 10.58
CA THR A 28 0.18 15.34 9.69
C THR A 28 -0.32 16.20 8.53
N GLU A 29 0.35 17.33 8.28
CA GLU A 29 0.13 18.19 7.09
C GLU A 29 0.70 17.58 5.79
N LYS A 30 1.48 16.51 5.89
CA LYS A 30 2.15 15.88 4.74
C LYS A 30 1.30 14.74 4.18
N ALA A 31 1.31 14.61 2.85
CA ALA A 31 0.72 13.48 2.15
C ALA A 31 1.24 12.15 2.74
N ASP A 32 0.31 11.26 3.09
CA ASP A 32 0.65 9.94 3.60
C ASP A 32 1.51 9.19 2.59
N ARG A 33 2.60 8.59 3.07
CA ARG A 33 3.43 7.69 2.25
C ARG A 33 2.77 6.33 2.15
N ALA A 34 3.07 5.61 1.08
CA ALA A 34 2.69 4.22 0.96
C ALA A 34 3.31 3.43 2.13
N VAL A 35 2.48 2.75 2.90
CA VAL A 35 2.87 1.92 4.05
C VAL A 35 3.15 0.48 3.62
N ALA A 36 2.56 0.03 2.52
CA ALA A 36 2.76 -1.30 1.96
C ALA A 36 2.45 -1.32 0.45
N LEU A 37 3.10 -2.24 -0.27
CA LEU A 37 2.91 -2.48 -1.70
C LEU A 37 2.41 -3.92 -1.91
N PHE A 38 1.47 -4.10 -2.82
CA PHE A 38 0.82 -5.39 -3.12
C PHE A 38 0.68 -5.57 -4.63
N GLU A 39 0.79 -6.83 -5.08
CA GLU A 39 0.50 -7.21 -6.47
C GLU A 39 -1.00 -7.17 -6.78
N HIS A 40 -1.85 -7.50 -5.80
CA HIS A 40 -3.29 -7.61 -5.97
C HIS A 40 -4.07 -6.61 -5.11
N GLN A 41 -5.09 -5.98 -5.71
CA GLN A 41 -5.98 -5.03 -5.03
C GLN A 41 -6.61 -5.64 -3.79
N SER A 42 -7.19 -6.85 -3.89
CA SER A 42 -7.89 -7.49 -2.78
C SER A 42 -6.99 -7.77 -1.57
N ALA A 43 -5.70 -8.02 -1.80
CA ALA A 43 -4.72 -8.17 -0.72
C ALA A 43 -4.42 -6.82 -0.06
N ALA A 44 -4.26 -5.77 -0.87
CA ALA A 44 -4.05 -4.40 -0.39
C ALA A 44 -5.24 -3.90 0.44
N GLU A 45 -6.46 -4.12 -0.04
CA GLU A 45 -7.69 -3.73 0.66
C GLU A 45 -7.85 -4.50 1.97
N LYS A 46 -7.63 -5.81 1.95
CA LYS A 46 -7.75 -6.63 3.16
C LYS A 46 -6.70 -6.24 4.20
N PHE A 47 -5.47 -5.95 3.78
CA PHE A 47 -4.43 -5.46 4.68
C PHE A 47 -4.77 -4.08 5.24
N GLY A 48 -5.17 -3.14 4.37
CA GLY A 48 -5.59 -1.80 4.76
C GLY A 48 -6.75 -1.82 5.75
N SER A 49 -7.79 -2.61 5.48
CA SER A 49 -8.95 -2.78 6.36
C SER A 49 -8.61 -3.43 7.71
N LEU A 50 -7.59 -4.30 7.77
CA LEU A 50 -7.14 -4.91 9.04
C LEU A 50 -6.34 -3.92 9.89
N MET A 51 -5.51 -3.09 9.25
CA MET A 51 -4.63 -2.15 9.93
C MET A 51 -5.34 -0.84 10.30
N TRP A 52 -6.16 -0.32 9.39
CA TRP A 52 -6.90 0.93 9.55
C TRP A 52 -8.34 0.73 9.03
N PRO A 53 -9.27 0.28 9.88
CA PRO A 53 -10.61 -0.12 9.43
C PRO A 53 -11.39 0.95 8.65
N THR A 54 -11.13 2.22 8.93
CA THR A 54 -11.88 3.36 8.38
C THR A 54 -11.01 4.37 7.63
N THR A 55 -9.68 4.24 7.72
CA THR A 55 -8.75 5.26 7.22
C THR A 55 -7.57 4.64 6.52
N TYR A 56 -7.85 3.98 5.40
CA TYR A 56 -6.84 3.61 4.44
C TYR A 56 -7.32 3.97 3.04
N GLU A 57 -6.37 4.11 2.12
CA GLU A 57 -6.64 4.21 0.69
C GLU A 57 -5.67 3.30 -0.05
N VAL A 58 -6.18 2.64 -1.08
CA VAL A 58 -5.37 1.84 -1.99
C VAL A 58 -5.25 2.62 -3.30
N ILE A 59 -4.02 2.87 -3.72
CA ILE A 59 -3.70 3.59 -4.95
C ILE A 59 -3.06 2.61 -5.92
N ASP A 60 -3.52 2.59 -7.16
CA ASP A 60 -2.83 1.93 -8.25
C ASP A 60 -1.61 2.79 -8.64
N VAL A 61 -0.39 2.29 -8.44
CA VAL A 61 0.84 3.06 -8.73
C VAL A 61 1.09 3.24 -10.23
N VAL A 62 0.42 2.47 -11.10
CA VAL A 62 0.56 2.59 -12.56
C VAL A 62 -0.37 3.68 -13.10
N THR A 63 -1.61 3.73 -12.63
CA THR A 63 -2.60 4.74 -13.09
C THR A 63 -2.62 5.99 -12.22
N GLY A 64 -2.16 5.90 -10.97
CA GLY A 64 -2.27 6.95 -9.96
C GLY A 64 -3.67 7.10 -9.38
N GLU A 65 -4.59 6.19 -9.71
CA GLU A 65 -5.99 6.26 -9.30
C GLU A 65 -6.25 5.47 -8.00
N LYS A 66 -7.27 5.89 -7.26
CA LYS A 66 -7.76 5.13 -6.11
C LYS A 66 -8.62 3.96 -6.58
N VAL A 67 -8.40 2.78 -6.01
CA VAL A 67 -9.14 1.54 -6.31
C VAL A 67 -10.04 1.11 -5.18
#